data_AF-W7JEF1-F1
#
_entry.id   AF-W7JEF1-F1
#
_cell.length_a   1.000
_cell.length_b   1.000
_cell.length_c   1.000
_cell.angle_alpha   90.00
_cell.angle_beta   90.00
_cell.angle_gamma   90.00
#
_symmetry.space_group_name_H-M   'P 1'
#
loop_
_entity.id
_entity.type
_entity.pdbx_description
1 polymer ?
#
loop_
_entity_poly.entity_id
_entity_poly.type
_entity_poly.pdbx_seq_one_letter_code
_entity_poly.pdbx_strand_id
1 'polypeptide(L)'
;MKRVMQQFHDRTTQRFQEYDEKLQEKRQICKDKCDKEIQKIILKDKLEKELMDKFATLHTDMQSDAIPTCVCEKSIADKVEKGCLRCGYGLGTVAPTVGIIGPIAVNAWKNTALKAAIAAAEKTGAAQGAAKGLAEGMRVTIGVLEQRGVGLLCPKLLKSIGDTIHYTDAEEIAKIILENLKRYCGLGNSLGDARCMGIRIKLGMILSGNRQTPPDNIYIRQMMEGIVHKAKLTATHVTKTTTKEVTKAAIETSTGAIDAASTHLYTTIAYSILAILIIVLIMVIIYLILRYRRKKKMKKKLQYIKLLEE
;
A
#
# COMPACT_ATOMS: atom_id res chain seq x y z
N MET A 1 -46.15 16.05 64.15
CA MET A 1 -45.42 16.61 62.98
C MET A 1 -43.90 16.48 63.06
N LYS A 2 -43.23 16.94 64.14
CA LYS A 2 -41.74 16.92 64.23
C LYS A 2 -41.08 15.55 63.98
N ARG A 3 -41.66 14.46 64.49
CA ARG A 3 -41.11 13.10 64.36
C ARG A 3 -41.15 12.55 62.93
N VAL A 4 -42.18 12.92 62.15
CA VAL A 4 -42.31 12.51 60.73
C VAL A 4 -41.31 13.27 59.86
N MET A 5 -41.06 14.55 60.17
CA MET A 5 -40.11 15.39 59.44
C MET A 5 -38.65 14.91 59.59
N GLN A 6 -38.24 14.49 60.79
CA GLN A 6 -36.93 13.85 61.02
C GLN A 6 -36.79 12.54 60.24
N GLN A 7 -37.81 11.69 60.25
CA GLN A 7 -37.77 10.40 59.56
C GLN A 7 -37.68 10.55 58.02
N PHE A 8 -38.29 11.60 57.46
CA PHE A 8 -38.08 11.95 56.06
C PHE A 8 -36.64 12.42 55.81
N HIS A 9 -36.11 13.30 56.66
CA HIS A 9 -34.77 13.86 56.51
C HIS A 9 -33.66 12.77 56.59
N ASP A 10 -33.79 11.82 57.51
CA ASP A 10 -32.86 10.70 57.64
C ASP A 10 -32.90 9.80 56.40
N ARG A 11 -34.10 9.51 55.87
CA ARG A 11 -34.27 8.72 54.64
C ARG A 11 -33.75 9.43 53.39
N THR A 12 -33.87 10.76 53.28
CA THR A 12 -33.26 11.50 52.17
C THR A 12 -31.74 11.46 52.29
N THR A 13 -31.20 11.69 53.49
CA THR A 13 -29.75 11.70 53.74
C THR A 13 -29.11 10.36 53.40
N GLN A 14 -29.74 9.25 53.79
CA GLN A 14 -29.27 7.90 53.50
C GLN A 14 -29.28 7.60 51.99
N ARG A 15 -30.32 8.04 51.26
CA ARG A 15 -30.36 7.89 49.80
C ARG A 15 -29.32 8.74 49.08
N PHE A 16 -29.00 9.93 49.59
CA PHE A 16 -27.93 10.76 49.02
C PHE A 16 -26.56 10.10 49.20
N GLN A 17 -26.28 9.52 50.36
CA GLN A 17 -25.04 8.79 50.61
C GLN A 17 -24.90 7.56 49.69
N GLU A 18 -25.94 6.73 49.56
CA GLU A 18 -25.93 5.58 48.64
C GLU A 18 -25.77 5.99 47.16
N TYR A 19 -26.33 7.14 46.77
CA TYR A 19 -26.19 7.65 45.41
C TYR A 19 -24.76 8.14 45.13
N ASP A 20 -24.14 8.80 46.12
CA ASP A 20 -22.78 9.32 46.01
C ASP A 20 -21.74 8.20 45.99
N GLU A 21 -21.92 7.16 46.81
CA GLU A 21 -21.07 5.95 46.80
C GLU A 21 -21.11 5.21 45.46
N LYS A 22 -22.31 5.00 44.89
CA LYS A 22 -22.44 4.40 43.55
C LYS A 22 -21.82 5.25 42.46
N LEU A 23 -21.85 6.57 42.62
CA LEU A 23 -21.27 7.51 41.67
C LEU A 23 -19.74 7.50 41.75
N GLN A 24 -19.17 7.35 42.96
CA GLN A 24 -17.74 7.16 43.17
C GLN A 24 -17.25 5.82 42.61
N GLU A 25 -17.95 4.71 42.87
CA GLU A 25 -17.61 3.38 42.34
C GLU A 25 -17.56 3.39 40.81
N LYS A 26 -18.56 3.97 40.15
CA LYS A 26 -18.59 4.07 38.68
C LYS A 26 -17.46 4.94 38.14
N ARG A 27 -17.08 6.03 38.83
CA ARG A 27 -15.92 6.84 38.44
C ARG A 27 -14.61 6.07 38.56
N GLN A 28 -14.48 5.22 39.58
CA GLN A 28 -13.28 4.42 39.81
C GLN A 28 -13.12 3.34 38.73
N ILE A 29 -14.19 2.64 38.38
CA ILE A 29 -14.21 1.67 37.26
C ILE A 29 -13.82 2.33 35.93
N CYS A 30 -14.31 3.55 35.67
CA CYS A 30 -13.95 4.30 34.46
C CYS A 30 -12.47 4.72 34.45
N LYS A 31 -11.92 5.15 35.60
CA LYS A 31 -10.48 5.46 35.72
C LYS A 31 -9.61 4.23 35.49
N ASP A 32 -9.92 3.11 36.14
CA ASP A 32 -9.16 1.87 36.00
C ASP A 32 -9.18 1.35 34.54
N LYS A 33 -10.31 1.50 33.86
CA LYS A 33 -10.44 1.12 32.45
C LYS A 33 -9.63 2.05 31.54
N CYS A 34 -9.62 3.36 31.82
CA CYS A 34 -8.82 4.34 31.09
C CYS A 34 -7.31 4.06 31.29
N ASP A 35 -6.87 3.86 32.53
CA ASP A 35 -5.48 3.58 32.86
C ASP A 35 -5.00 2.27 32.20
N LYS A 36 -5.86 1.25 32.13
CA LYS A 36 -5.56 -0.01 31.43
C LYS A 36 -5.39 0.18 29.92
N GLU A 37 -6.23 0.99 29.28
CA GLU A 37 -6.10 1.29 27.85
C GLU A 37 -4.87 2.19 27.57
N ILE A 38 -4.59 3.17 28.43
CA ILE A 38 -3.39 4.03 28.32
C ILE A 38 -2.11 3.17 28.48
N GLN A 39 -2.05 2.28 29.48
CA GLN A 39 -0.93 1.36 29.65
C GLN A 39 -0.73 0.48 28.40
N LYS A 40 -1.82 0.03 27.78
CA LYS A 40 -1.77 -0.77 26.54
C LYS A 40 -1.27 0.05 25.35
N ILE A 41 -1.66 1.32 25.24
CA ILE A 41 -1.17 2.25 24.21
C ILE A 41 0.33 2.52 24.41
N ILE A 42 0.77 2.81 25.64
CA ILE A 42 2.18 3.04 25.97
C ILE A 42 3.02 1.80 25.68
N LEU A 43 2.55 0.61 26.03
CA LEU A 43 3.27 -0.64 25.74
C LEU A 43 3.38 -0.90 24.24
N LYS A 44 2.32 -0.59 23.48
CA LYS A 44 2.30 -0.73 22.03
C LYS A 44 3.28 0.26 21.36
N ASP A 45 3.28 1.52 21.80
CA ASP A 45 4.17 2.56 21.29
C ASP A 45 5.65 2.24 21.61
N LYS A 46 5.93 1.68 22.80
CA LYS A 46 7.27 1.23 23.18
C LYS A 46 7.76 0.07 22.28
N LEU A 47 6.91 -0.90 21.98
CA LEU A 47 7.23 -2.00 21.06
C LEU A 47 7.43 -1.50 19.62
N GLU A 48 6.59 -0.58 19.13
CA GLU A 48 6.74 0.01 17.80
C GLU A 48 8.05 0.80 17.69
N LYS A 49 8.43 1.55 18.73
CA LYS A 49 9.69 2.30 18.77
C LYS A 49 10.91 1.40 18.82
N GLU A 50 10.90 0.34 19.63
CA GLU A 50 11.97 -0.67 19.64
C GLU A 50 12.07 -1.43 18.31
N LEU A 51 10.94 -1.68 17.64
CA LEU A 51 10.91 -2.32 16.33
C LEU A 51 11.52 -1.42 15.24
N MET A 52 11.18 -0.13 15.23
CA MET A 52 11.77 0.83 14.28
C MET A 52 13.28 0.98 14.48
N ASP A 53 13.75 1.02 15.72
CA ASP A 53 15.17 1.19 16.04
C ASP A 53 15.99 -0.04 15.59
N LYS A 54 15.44 -1.25 15.78
CA LYS A 54 16.01 -2.49 15.22
C LYS A 54 15.97 -2.53 13.69
N PHE A 55 14.93 -1.97 13.08
CA PHE A 55 14.81 -1.91 11.62
C PHE A 55 15.79 -0.89 11.01
N ALA A 56 16.07 0.22 11.71
CA ALA A 56 17.06 1.21 11.30
C ALA A 56 18.49 0.67 11.39
N THR A 57 18.82 -0.05 12.46
CA THR A 57 20.13 -0.71 12.65
C THR A 57 20.38 -1.84 11.64
N LEU A 58 19.36 -2.64 11.29
CA LEU A 58 19.48 -3.66 10.24
C LEU A 58 19.67 -3.06 8.83
N HIS A 59 19.20 -1.83 8.58
CA HIS A 59 19.36 -1.19 7.28
C HIS A 59 20.77 -0.61 7.08
N THR A 60 21.47 -0.25 8.17
CA THR A 60 22.88 0.18 8.13
C THR A 60 23.85 -0.98 7.94
N ASP A 61 23.54 -2.18 8.44
CA ASP A 61 24.39 -3.38 8.28
C ASP A 61 24.28 -4.04 6.88
N MET A 62 23.44 -3.50 5.99
CA MET A 62 23.27 -3.95 4.61
C MET A 62 23.93 -3.04 3.57
N GLN A 63 24.76 -2.07 3.98
CA GLN A 63 25.68 -1.44 3.04
C GLN A 63 26.86 -2.37 2.73
N SER A 64 26.86 -2.84 1.48
CA SER A 64 28.01 -3.22 0.65
C SER A 64 28.93 -4.33 1.18
N ASP A 65 29.16 -5.32 0.31
CA ASP A 65 30.34 -6.20 0.31
C ASP A 65 30.21 -7.55 1.04
N ALA A 66 29.18 -8.36 0.71
CA ALA A 66 29.32 -9.82 0.66
C ALA A 66 28.12 -10.49 -0.03
N ILE A 67 28.10 -10.51 -1.37
CA ILE A 67 27.31 -11.48 -2.13
C ILE A 67 28.29 -12.50 -2.73
N PRO A 68 28.38 -13.74 -2.23
CA PRO A 68 28.78 -14.85 -3.06
C PRO A 68 27.51 -15.43 -3.70
N THR A 69 27.46 -15.33 -5.01
CA THR A 69 26.55 -16.03 -5.91
C THR A 69 26.56 -17.53 -5.60
N CYS A 70 25.47 -18.04 -5.01
CA CYS A 70 25.26 -19.47 -4.80
C CYS A 70 24.97 -20.16 -6.13
N VAL A 71 26.01 -20.75 -6.72
CA VAL A 71 25.90 -21.89 -7.63
C VAL A 71 25.68 -23.14 -6.79
N CYS A 72 24.56 -23.83 -7.03
CA CYS A 72 24.20 -25.07 -6.35
C CYS A 72 25.00 -26.25 -6.91
N GLU A 73 25.88 -26.86 -6.10
CA GLU A 73 26.48 -28.16 -6.43
C GLU A 73 26.46 -29.15 -5.24
N LYS A 74 25.59 -30.16 -5.38
CA LYS A 74 25.65 -31.57 -4.95
C LYS A 74 26.11 -32.05 -3.56
N SER A 75 26.29 -31.22 -2.52
CA SER A 75 26.83 -31.71 -1.23
C SER A 75 25.86 -31.87 -0.04
N ILE A 76 24.54 -31.79 -0.21
CA ILE A 76 23.60 -31.64 0.93
C ILE A 76 23.27 -32.92 1.72
N ALA A 77 23.72 -34.11 1.31
CA ALA A 77 23.38 -35.33 2.04
C ALA A 77 24.16 -35.51 3.36
N ASP A 78 25.40 -34.99 3.45
CA ASP A 78 26.31 -35.32 4.57
C ASP A 78 26.40 -34.22 5.66
N LYS A 79 25.79 -33.05 5.42
CA LYS A 79 25.77 -31.91 6.39
C LYS A 79 24.42 -31.68 7.08
N VAL A 80 23.33 -32.23 6.56
CA VAL A 80 21.99 -32.08 7.17
C VAL A 80 21.87 -32.93 8.44
N GLU A 81 22.65 -34.01 8.56
CA GLU A 81 22.59 -34.90 9.73
C GLU A 81 23.24 -34.29 10.99
N LYS A 82 24.28 -33.45 10.86
CA LYS A 82 24.90 -32.75 12.00
C LYS A 82 24.22 -31.42 12.38
N GLY A 83 23.51 -30.78 11.44
CA GLY A 83 22.78 -29.52 11.69
C GLY A 83 21.44 -29.72 12.39
N CYS A 84 20.74 -30.82 12.13
CA CYS A 84 19.43 -31.09 12.72
C CYS A 84 19.51 -31.66 14.14
N LEU A 85 20.64 -32.29 14.51
CA LEU A 85 20.87 -32.85 15.85
C LEU A 85 21.20 -31.78 16.92
N ARG A 86 21.64 -30.58 16.53
CA ARG A 86 21.89 -29.47 17.48
C ARG A 86 20.63 -28.67 17.87
N CYS A 87 19.54 -28.77 17.12
CA CYS A 87 18.23 -28.25 17.53
C CYS A 87 17.37 -29.27 18.32
N GLY A 88 17.88 -30.49 18.53
CA GLY A 88 17.20 -31.56 19.26
C GLY A 88 17.43 -31.57 20.78
N TYR A 89 18.29 -30.70 21.33
CA TYR A 89 18.51 -30.62 22.78
C TYR A 89 17.47 -29.70 23.45
N GLY A 90 16.21 -30.16 23.39
CA GLY A 90 15.04 -29.50 23.97
C GLY A 90 13.86 -30.45 24.14
N LEU A 91 14.10 -31.76 24.28
CA LEU A 91 13.10 -32.82 24.48
C LEU A 91 12.42 -32.76 25.86
N GLY A 92 12.02 -31.56 26.29
CA GLY A 92 11.20 -31.31 27.48
C GLY A 92 10.14 -30.22 27.27
N THR A 93 10.13 -29.48 26.15
CA THR A 93 9.22 -28.33 25.94
C THR A 93 8.55 -28.29 24.56
N VAL A 94 8.45 -29.41 23.83
CA VAL A 94 8.00 -29.43 22.43
C VAL A 94 6.46 -29.49 22.25
N ALA A 95 5.75 -28.61 22.94
CA ALA A 95 4.32 -28.38 22.68
C ALA A 95 3.97 -26.92 22.34
N PRO A 96 4.57 -25.87 22.97
CA PRO A 96 4.15 -24.50 22.70
C PRO A 96 4.92 -23.81 21.55
N THR A 97 6.14 -24.24 21.23
CA THR A 97 7.05 -23.45 20.36
C THR A 97 6.74 -23.59 18.86
N VAL A 98 6.22 -24.74 18.42
CA VAL A 98 5.85 -24.96 17.01
C VAL A 98 4.62 -24.12 16.60
N GLY A 99 3.72 -23.83 17.55
CA GLY A 99 2.53 -23.01 17.32
C GLY A 99 2.80 -21.50 17.23
N ILE A 100 3.95 -21.03 17.70
CA ILE A 100 4.26 -19.59 17.79
C ILE A 100 5.14 -19.12 16.61
N ILE A 101 6.06 -19.97 16.13
CA ILE A 101 7.02 -19.58 15.08
C ILE A 101 6.35 -19.43 13.71
N GLY A 102 5.39 -20.29 13.37
CA GLY A 102 4.67 -20.25 12.09
C GLY A 102 3.94 -18.92 11.83
N PRO A 103 3.04 -18.47 12.73
CA PRO A 103 2.34 -17.20 12.59
C PRO A 103 3.26 -15.97 12.51
N ILE A 104 4.36 -15.96 13.26
CA ILE A 104 5.33 -14.85 13.25
C ILE A 104 6.04 -14.77 11.90
N ALA A 105 6.45 -15.89 11.33
CA ALA A 105 7.12 -15.94 10.03
C ALA A 105 6.18 -15.48 8.88
N VAL A 106 4.91 -15.90 8.90
CA VAL A 106 3.91 -15.49 7.89
C VAL A 106 3.64 -13.99 7.97
N ASN A 107 3.55 -13.41 9.18
CA ASN A 107 3.34 -11.97 9.34
C ASN A 107 4.57 -11.14 8.89
N ALA A 108 5.79 -11.61 9.17
CA ALA A 108 7.01 -10.96 8.70
C ALA A 108 7.13 -11.00 7.16
N TRP A 109 6.80 -12.14 6.55
CA TRP A 109 6.71 -12.27 5.09
C TRP A 109 5.65 -11.33 4.50
N LYS A 110 4.45 -11.28 5.09
CA LYS A 110 3.36 -10.41 4.63
C LYS A 110 3.77 -8.93 4.64
N ASN A 111 4.44 -8.48 5.69
CA ASN A 111 4.90 -7.09 5.78
C ASN A 111 5.98 -6.76 4.74
N THR A 112 6.95 -7.65 4.53
CA THR A 112 8.00 -7.45 3.51
C THR A 112 7.43 -7.50 2.09
N ALA A 113 6.51 -8.41 1.82
CA ALA A 113 5.79 -8.51 0.56
C ALA A 113 4.95 -7.25 0.27
N LEU A 114 4.23 -6.73 1.27
CA LEU A 114 3.47 -5.48 1.13
C LEU A 114 4.37 -4.28 0.83
N LYS A 115 5.52 -4.17 1.52
CA LYS A 115 6.49 -3.09 1.26
C LYS A 115 7.02 -3.15 -0.18
N ALA A 116 7.38 -4.34 -0.66
CA ALA A 116 7.83 -4.54 -2.05
C ALA A 116 6.72 -4.24 -3.06
N ALA A 117 5.48 -4.65 -2.77
CA ALA A 117 4.33 -4.41 -3.63
C ALA A 117 3.99 -2.91 -3.76
N ILE A 118 4.04 -2.15 -2.67
CA ILE A 118 3.82 -0.70 -2.69
C ILE A 118 4.88 -0.01 -3.55
N ALA A 119 6.16 -0.36 -3.37
CA ALA A 119 7.24 0.22 -4.18
C ALA A 119 7.08 -0.09 -5.68
N ALA A 120 6.68 -1.32 -6.03
CA ALA A 120 6.40 -1.70 -7.40
C ALA A 120 5.17 -0.98 -7.98
N ALA A 121 4.11 -0.81 -7.18
CA ALA A 121 2.90 -0.10 -7.56
C ALA A 121 3.17 1.39 -7.82
N GLU A 122 3.95 2.05 -6.95
CA GLU A 122 4.36 3.45 -7.13
C GLU A 122 5.17 3.65 -8.42
N LYS A 123 6.13 2.76 -8.69
CA LYS A 123 6.93 2.80 -9.93
C LYS A 123 6.05 2.64 -11.17
N THR A 124 5.10 1.71 -11.11
CA THR A 124 4.16 1.43 -12.21
C THR A 124 3.20 2.60 -12.43
N GLY A 125 2.63 3.14 -11.36
CA GLY A 125 1.73 4.29 -11.43
C GLY A 125 2.43 5.56 -11.92
N ALA A 126 3.70 5.78 -11.54
CA ALA A 126 4.50 6.89 -12.04
C ALA A 126 4.76 6.76 -13.54
N ALA A 127 5.17 5.58 -14.02
CA ALA A 127 5.44 5.33 -15.43
C ALA A 127 4.17 5.50 -16.30
N GLN A 128 3.05 4.87 -15.90
CA GLN A 128 1.79 4.97 -16.63
C GLN A 128 1.20 6.38 -16.58
N GLY A 129 1.30 7.06 -15.43
CA GLY A 129 0.85 8.44 -15.29
C GLY A 129 1.66 9.40 -16.16
N ALA A 130 2.98 9.23 -16.24
CA ALA A 130 3.81 10.02 -17.14
C ALA A 130 3.41 9.79 -18.61
N ALA A 131 3.26 8.53 -19.02
CA ALA A 131 2.86 8.19 -20.39
C ALA A 131 1.50 8.77 -20.78
N LYS A 132 0.46 8.60 -19.95
CA LYS A 132 -0.87 9.18 -20.21
C LYS A 132 -0.87 10.70 -20.18
N GLY A 133 -0.15 11.31 -19.25
CA GLY A 133 -0.03 12.76 -19.18
C GLY A 133 0.61 13.36 -20.43
N LEU A 134 1.69 12.75 -20.92
CA LEU A 134 2.34 13.15 -22.18
C LEU A 134 1.41 13.01 -23.38
N ALA A 135 0.73 11.86 -23.50
CA ALA A 135 -0.23 11.61 -24.58
C ALA A 135 -1.36 12.65 -24.58
N GLU A 136 -1.90 13.00 -23.41
CA GLU A 136 -2.97 13.98 -23.31
C GLU A 136 -2.49 15.41 -23.59
N GLY A 137 -1.31 15.79 -23.09
CA GLY A 137 -0.70 17.09 -23.41
C GLY A 137 -0.48 17.27 -24.92
N MET A 138 -0.03 16.21 -25.58
CA MET A 138 0.11 16.17 -27.04
C MET A 138 -1.24 16.31 -27.74
N ARG A 139 -2.25 15.53 -27.33
CA ARG A 139 -3.60 15.56 -27.88
C ARG A 139 -4.23 16.95 -27.80
N VAL A 140 -4.07 17.64 -26.65
CA VAL A 140 -4.55 19.01 -26.47
C VAL A 140 -3.85 19.97 -27.42
N THR A 141 -2.53 19.87 -27.54
CA THR A 141 -1.73 20.73 -28.42
C THR A 141 -2.16 20.58 -29.88
N ILE A 142 -2.23 19.34 -30.38
CA ILE A 142 -2.65 19.04 -31.76
C ILE A 142 -4.09 19.48 -32.01
N GLY A 143 -5.02 19.16 -31.10
CA GLY A 143 -6.42 19.52 -31.27
C GLY A 143 -6.66 21.02 -31.33
N VAL A 144 -5.94 21.83 -30.54
CA VAL A 144 -6.05 23.29 -30.61
C VAL A 144 -5.44 23.82 -31.91
N LEU A 145 -4.31 23.27 -32.37
CA LEU A 145 -3.70 23.65 -33.64
C LEU A 145 -4.60 23.34 -34.84
N GLU A 146 -5.29 22.21 -34.83
CA GLU A 146 -6.28 21.85 -35.86
C GLU A 146 -7.45 22.84 -35.90
N GLN A 147 -8.01 23.18 -34.73
CA GLN A 147 -9.07 24.18 -34.63
C GLN A 147 -8.64 25.56 -35.15
N ARG A 148 -7.37 25.92 -34.95
CA ARG A 148 -6.77 27.17 -35.44
C ARG A 148 -6.42 27.13 -36.92
N GLY A 149 -6.71 26.03 -37.62
CA GLY A 149 -6.49 25.89 -39.06
C GLY A 149 -5.04 25.58 -39.44
N VAL A 150 -4.17 25.23 -38.48
CA VAL A 150 -2.77 24.86 -38.76
C VAL A 150 -2.69 23.59 -39.61
N GLY A 151 -3.70 22.71 -39.53
CA GLY A 151 -3.79 21.52 -40.39
C GLY A 151 -3.90 21.86 -41.89
N LEU A 152 -4.47 23.02 -42.24
CA LEU A 152 -4.51 23.51 -43.63
C LEU A 152 -3.17 24.12 -44.06
N LEU A 153 -2.42 24.68 -43.11
CA LEU A 153 -1.16 25.36 -43.36
C LEU A 153 0.01 24.38 -43.46
N CYS A 154 0.12 23.46 -42.51
CA CYS A 154 1.21 22.49 -42.43
C CYS A 154 0.74 21.18 -41.77
N PRO A 155 0.12 20.25 -42.53
CA PRO A 155 -0.32 18.96 -41.98
C PRO A 155 0.84 18.07 -41.53
N LYS A 156 2.05 18.30 -42.07
CA LYS A 156 3.28 17.60 -41.63
C LYS A 156 3.66 17.96 -40.20
N LEU A 157 3.52 19.23 -39.81
CA LEU A 157 3.84 19.68 -38.45
C LEU A 157 3.02 18.94 -37.39
N LEU A 158 1.71 18.75 -37.63
CA LEU A 158 0.83 18.05 -36.70
C LEU A 158 1.26 16.59 -36.48
N LYS A 159 1.80 15.93 -37.52
CA LYS A 159 2.36 14.58 -37.40
C LYS A 159 3.72 14.57 -36.71
N SER A 160 4.54 15.60 -36.93
CA SER A 160 5.86 15.71 -36.29
C SER A 160 5.79 16.00 -34.78
N ILE A 161 4.69 16.56 -34.29
CA ILE A 161 4.45 16.77 -32.86
C ILE A 161 4.21 15.41 -32.19
N GLY A 162 5.14 15.02 -31.31
CA GLY A 162 5.13 13.73 -30.63
C GLY A 162 6.15 12.73 -31.18
N ASP A 163 6.44 12.79 -32.47
CA ASP A 163 7.45 11.93 -33.11
C ASP A 163 8.85 12.53 -32.99
N THR A 164 9.01 13.78 -33.44
CA THR A 164 10.32 14.47 -33.49
C THR A 164 10.32 15.75 -32.66
N ILE A 165 9.19 16.44 -32.59
CA ILE A 165 9.05 17.70 -31.84
C ILE A 165 8.27 17.43 -30.57
N HIS A 166 8.86 17.78 -29.43
CA HIS A 166 8.17 17.66 -28.15
C HIS A 166 7.06 18.73 -28.06
N TYR A 167 5.86 18.34 -27.60
CA TYR A 167 4.71 19.26 -27.56
C TYR A 167 4.93 20.49 -26.66
N THR A 168 5.94 20.47 -25.78
CA THR A 168 6.30 21.61 -24.93
C THR A 168 7.21 22.64 -25.59
N ASP A 169 7.73 22.33 -26.78
CA ASP A 169 8.64 23.20 -27.51
C ASP A 169 7.84 24.26 -28.28
N ALA A 170 7.34 25.26 -27.54
CA ALA A 170 6.53 26.32 -28.09
C ALA A 170 7.28 27.15 -29.14
N GLU A 171 8.60 27.28 -29.00
CA GLU A 171 9.44 28.09 -29.88
C GLU A 171 9.64 27.42 -31.23
N GLU A 172 10.02 26.14 -31.25
CA GLU A 172 10.22 25.40 -32.49
C GLU A 172 8.89 25.24 -33.26
N ILE A 173 7.79 24.92 -32.55
CA ILE A 173 6.47 24.85 -33.18
C ILE A 173 6.06 26.21 -33.75
N ALA A 174 6.26 27.31 -33.01
CA ALA A 174 5.95 28.66 -33.48
C ALA A 174 6.77 29.03 -34.71
N LYS A 175 8.07 28.71 -34.73
CA LYS A 175 8.98 28.98 -35.84
C LYS A 175 8.52 28.25 -37.12
N ILE A 176 8.18 26.97 -37.03
CA ILE A 176 7.71 26.20 -38.19
C ILE A 176 6.39 26.77 -38.71
N ILE A 177 5.47 27.17 -37.84
CA ILE A 177 4.20 27.82 -38.24
C ILE A 177 4.50 29.14 -38.96
N LEU A 178 5.41 29.96 -38.45
CA LEU A 178 5.79 31.25 -39.04
C LEU A 178 6.41 31.09 -40.42
N GLU A 179 7.33 30.15 -40.60
CA GLU A 179 7.98 29.89 -41.89
C GLU A 179 6.97 29.43 -42.94
N ASN A 180 6.08 28.50 -42.57
CA ASN A 180 5.03 28.03 -43.48
C ASN A 180 3.99 29.12 -43.77
N LEU A 181 3.66 29.96 -42.79
CA LEU A 181 2.78 31.11 -42.98
C LEU A 181 3.39 32.11 -43.97
N LYS A 182 4.67 32.46 -43.81
CA LYS A 182 5.40 33.32 -44.76
C LYS A 182 5.41 32.75 -46.16
N ARG A 183 5.65 31.44 -46.30
CA ARG A 183 5.65 30.76 -47.61
C ARG A 183 4.26 30.74 -48.25
N TYR A 184 3.22 30.53 -47.44
CA TYR A 184 1.83 30.46 -47.90
C TYR A 184 1.31 31.86 -48.29
N CYS A 185 1.65 32.89 -47.52
CA CYS A 185 1.24 34.28 -47.73
C CYS A 185 2.15 35.07 -48.69
N GLY A 186 3.37 34.60 -48.97
CA GLY A 186 4.34 35.26 -49.84
C GLY A 186 4.12 35.03 -51.35
N LEU A 187 3.08 34.30 -51.74
CA LEU A 187 2.68 34.09 -53.14
C LEU A 187 1.89 35.32 -53.62
N GLY A 188 2.60 36.28 -54.22
CA GLY A 188 2.11 37.61 -54.63
C GLY A 188 1.09 37.63 -55.77
N ASN A 189 -0.11 37.08 -55.54
CA ASN A 189 -1.26 37.13 -56.43
C ASN A 189 -2.51 37.56 -55.62
N SER A 190 -3.52 38.21 -56.24
CA SER A 190 -4.72 38.70 -55.49
C SER A 190 -5.53 37.60 -54.79
N LEU A 191 -5.54 36.38 -55.34
CA LEU A 191 -6.13 35.20 -54.70
C LEU A 191 -5.31 34.67 -53.51
N GLY A 192 -4.00 34.90 -53.52
CA GLY A 192 -3.06 34.56 -52.45
C GLY A 192 -3.30 35.42 -51.21
N ASP A 193 -3.56 36.72 -51.39
CA ASP A 193 -3.90 37.65 -50.31
C ASP A 193 -5.21 37.28 -49.62
N ALA A 194 -6.26 36.94 -50.38
CA ALA A 194 -7.54 36.50 -49.79
C ALA A 194 -7.42 35.19 -49.00
N ARG A 195 -6.66 34.20 -49.52
CA ARG A 195 -6.40 32.94 -48.80
C ARG A 195 -5.51 33.13 -47.57
N CYS A 196 -4.49 34.00 -47.67
CA CYS A 196 -3.64 34.36 -46.55
C CYS A 196 -4.47 35.02 -45.44
N MET A 197 -5.35 35.95 -45.80
CA MET A 197 -6.25 36.61 -44.87
C MET A 197 -7.18 35.62 -44.17
N GLY A 198 -7.74 34.66 -44.91
CA GLY A 198 -8.58 33.59 -44.33
C GLY A 198 -7.86 32.73 -43.29
N ILE A 199 -6.59 32.38 -43.52
CA ILE A 199 -5.77 31.64 -42.54
C ILE A 199 -5.40 32.51 -41.35
N ARG A 200 -5.04 33.78 -41.55
CA ARG A 200 -4.76 34.72 -40.46
C ARG A 200 -5.98 34.94 -39.56
N ILE A 201 -7.19 34.96 -40.12
CA ILE A 201 -8.45 34.98 -39.37
C ILE A 201 -8.63 33.69 -38.56
N LYS A 202 -8.40 32.51 -39.15
CA LYS A 202 -8.49 31.22 -38.43
C LYS A 202 -7.47 31.08 -37.30
N LEU A 203 -6.27 31.63 -37.49
CA LEU A 203 -5.25 31.70 -36.44
C LEU A 203 -5.65 32.69 -35.32
N GLY A 204 -6.60 33.59 -35.58
CA GLY A 204 -7.08 34.61 -34.65
C GLY A 204 -6.22 35.87 -34.62
N MET A 205 -5.41 36.08 -35.66
CA MET A 205 -4.51 37.24 -35.78
C MET A 205 -5.26 38.52 -36.14
N ILE A 206 -6.32 38.40 -36.94
CA ILE A 206 -7.15 39.52 -37.39
C ILE A 206 -8.45 39.47 -36.58
N LEU A 207 -8.63 40.45 -35.68
CA LEU A 207 -9.91 40.70 -35.03
C LEU A 207 -10.73 41.60 -35.95
N SER A 208 -12.02 41.29 -36.16
CA SER A 208 -12.95 42.18 -36.86
C SER A 208 -13.06 43.50 -36.08
N GLY A 209 -12.32 44.52 -36.53
CA GLY A 209 -12.20 45.81 -35.86
C GLY A 209 -10.78 46.34 -35.99
N ASN A 210 -10.67 47.63 -36.31
CA ASN A 210 -9.49 48.34 -36.79
C ASN A 210 -8.29 48.43 -35.79
N ARG A 211 -7.82 47.30 -35.25
CA ARG A 211 -6.64 47.19 -34.38
C ARG A 211 -5.45 46.72 -35.20
N GLN A 212 -4.34 47.45 -35.09
CA GLN A 212 -3.08 47.10 -35.71
C GLN A 212 -2.63 45.74 -35.14
N THR A 213 -2.58 44.72 -35.99
CA THR A 213 -2.23 43.36 -35.56
C THR A 213 -0.75 43.33 -35.14
N PRO A 214 -0.41 42.72 -34.00
CA PRO A 214 1.00 42.51 -33.64
C PRO A 214 1.74 41.81 -34.79
N PRO A 215 3.06 42.04 -34.96
CA PRO A 215 3.88 41.27 -35.88
C PRO A 215 3.63 39.76 -35.71
N ASP A 216 3.46 39.04 -36.83
CA ASP A 216 3.08 37.61 -36.84
C ASP A 216 3.93 36.76 -35.87
N ASN A 217 5.22 37.07 -35.75
CA ASN A 217 6.15 36.38 -34.87
C ASN A 217 5.80 36.50 -33.37
N ILE A 218 5.35 37.67 -32.93
CA ILE A 218 4.98 37.93 -31.53
C ILE A 218 3.67 37.19 -31.22
N TYR A 219 2.68 37.29 -32.10
CA TYR A 219 1.39 36.66 -31.89
C TYR A 219 1.49 35.13 -31.87
N ILE A 220 2.15 34.52 -32.86
CA ILE A 220 2.26 33.05 -32.94
C ILE A 220 3.01 32.50 -31.73
N ARG A 221 4.08 33.18 -31.30
CA ARG A 221 4.81 32.77 -30.09
C ARG A 221 3.92 32.81 -28.85
N GLN A 222 3.23 33.92 -28.60
CA GLN A 222 2.32 34.03 -27.44
C GLN A 222 1.17 33.03 -27.49
N MET A 223 0.62 32.79 -28.68
CA MET A 223 -0.40 31.77 -28.90
C MET A 223 0.14 30.39 -28.52
N MET A 224 1.34 30.03 -29.02
CA MET A 224 1.96 28.74 -28.72
C MET A 224 2.31 28.59 -27.24
N GLU A 225 2.85 29.62 -26.59
CA GLU A 225 3.08 29.63 -25.15
C GLU A 225 1.80 29.35 -24.37
N GLY A 226 0.68 29.98 -24.77
CA GLY A 226 -0.63 29.76 -24.16
C GLY A 226 -1.16 28.34 -24.38
N ILE A 227 -0.99 27.78 -25.58
CA ILE A 227 -1.39 26.40 -25.91
C ILE A 227 -0.56 25.42 -25.09
N VAL A 228 0.76 25.57 -25.09
CA VAL A 228 1.69 24.71 -24.35
C VAL A 228 1.45 24.81 -22.84
N HIS A 229 1.16 26.00 -22.33
CA HIS A 229 0.82 26.17 -20.91
C HIS A 229 -0.43 25.37 -20.53
N LYS A 230 -1.52 25.49 -21.31
CA LYS A 230 -2.74 24.70 -21.09
C LYS A 230 -2.48 23.20 -21.23
N ALA A 231 -1.72 22.78 -22.24
CA ALA A 231 -1.34 21.39 -22.45
C ALA A 231 -0.52 20.83 -21.27
N LYS A 232 0.42 21.60 -20.71
CA LYS A 232 1.18 21.23 -19.50
C LYS A 232 0.28 21.09 -18.28
N LEU A 233 -0.69 22.00 -18.09
CA LEU A 233 -1.66 21.88 -17.00
C LEU A 233 -2.51 20.62 -17.13
N THR A 234 -3.03 20.33 -18.33
CA THR A 234 -3.79 19.09 -18.57
C THR A 234 -2.92 17.85 -18.38
N ALA A 235 -1.70 17.84 -18.92
CA ALA A 235 -0.76 16.74 -18.78
C ALA A 235 -0.46 16.45 -17.30
N THR A 236 -0.12 17.47 -16.52
CA THR A 236 0.18 17.32 -15.09
C THR A 236 -1.03 16.84 -14.28
N HIS A 237 -2.23 17.30 -14.62
CA HIS A 237 -3.46 16.82 -14.00
C HIS A 237 -3.69 15.33 -14.30
N VAL A 238 -3.61 14.95 -15.58
CA VAL A 238 -3.79 13.55 -16.00
C VAL A 238 -2.70 12.64 -15.43
N THR A 239 -1.45 13.08 -15.36
CA THR A 239 -0.38 12.34 -14.68
C THR A 239 -0.74 12.07 -13.24
N LYS A 240 -1.11 13.10 -12.47
CA LYS A 240 -1.44 12.94 -11.05
C LYS A 240 -2.63 12.02 -10.83
N THR A 241 -3.70 12.18 -11.60
CA THR A 241 -4.91 11.36 -11.47
C THR A 241 -4.63 9.91 -11.86
N THR A 242 -3.99 9.68 -13.00
CA THR A 242 -3.64 8.33 -13.47
C THR A 242 -2.69 7.63 -12.52
N THR A 243 -1.66 8.32 -12.02
CA THR A 243 -0.73 7.73 -11.04
C THR A 243 -1.46 7.30 -9.79
N LYS A 244 -2.34 8.14 -9.24
CA LYS A 244 -3.13 7.77 -8.04
C LYS A 244 -4.02 6.55 -8.30
N GLU A 245 -4.75 6.53 -9.41
CA GLU A 245 -5.67 5.43 -9.77
C GLU A 245 -4.92 4.12 -10.00
N VAL A 246 -3.85 4.15 -10.79
CA VAL A 246 -3.05 2.96 -11.12
C VAL A 246 -2.32 2.43 -9.90
N THR A 247 -1.71 3.30 -9.09
CA THR A 247 -1.03 2.89 -7.85
C THR A 247 -2.04 2.26 -6.89
N LYS A 248 -3.22 2.88 -6.71
CA LYS A 248 -4.27 2.32 -5.84
C LYS A 248 -4.73 0.93 -6.32
N ALA A 249 -5.05 0.79 -7.60
CA ALA A 249 -5.50 -0.49 -8.17
C ALA A 249 -4.42 -1.58 -8.05
N ALA A 250 -3.15 -1.22 -8.28
CA ALA A 250 -2.03 -2.14 -8.14
C ALA A 250 -1.78 -2.58 -6.69
N ILE A 251 -1.93 -1.66 -5.71
CA ILE A 251 -1.85 -1.99 -4.28
C ILE A 251 -3.01 -2.92 -3.87
N GLU A 252 -4.24 -2.63 -4.28
CA GLU A 252 -5.40 -3.46 -3.97
C GLU A 252 -5.24 -4.88 -4.52
N THR A 253 -4.81 -5.00 -5.78
CA THR A 253 -4.53 -6.29 -6.43
C THR A 253 -3.44 -7.07 -5.70
N SER A 254 -2.32 -6.42 -5.38
CA SER A 254 -1.19 -7.06 -4.71
C SER A 254 -1.53 -7.46 -3.28
N THR A 255 -2.28 -6.63 -2.56
CA THR A 255 -2.74 -6.92 -1.19
C THR A 255 -3.67 -8.12 -1.18
N GLY A 256 -4.61 -8.20 -2.13
CA GLY A 256 -5.49 -9.36 -2.28
C GLY A 256 -4.72 -10.66 -2.55
N ALA A 257 -3.70 -10.61 -3.41
CA ALA A 257 -2.84 -11.78 -3.69
C ALA A 257 -2.02 -12.21 -2.45
N ILE A 258 -1.48 -11.24 -1.70
CA ILE A 258 -0.73 -11.49 -0.46
C ILE A 258 -1.65 -12.09 0.61
N ASP A 259 -2.88 -11.60 0.75
CA ASP A 259 -3.87 -12.13 1.69
C ASP A 259 -4.30 -13.55 1.32
N ALA A 260 -4.52 -13.84 0.04
CA ALA A 260 -4.82 -15.18 -0.45
C ALA A 260 -3.65 -16.16 -0.17
N ALA A 261 -2.41 -15.74 -0.40
CA ALA A 261 -1.23 -16.55 -0.07
C ALA A 261 -1.07 -16.75 1.44
N SER A 262 -1.28 -15.70 2.24
CA SER A 262 -1.21 -15.75 3.69
C SER A 262 -2.25 -16.70 4.28
N THR A 263 -3.50 -16.65 3.81
CA THR A 263 -4.56 -17.56 4.28
C THR A 263 -4.23 -19.01 3.97
N HIS A 264 -3.69 -19.30 2.78
CA HIS A 264 -3.22 -20.64 2.42
C HIS A 264 -2.10 -21.16 3.35
N LEU A 265 -1.15 -20.29 3.73
CA LEU A 265 -0.10 -20.66 4.68
C LEU A 265 -0.68 -20.93 6.08
N TYR A 266 -1.62 -20.08 6.55
CA TYR A 266 -2.27 -20.27 7.85
C TYR A 266 -3.11 -21.55 7.92
N THR A 267 -3.88 -21.88 6.87
CA THR A 267 -4.67 -23.13 6.84
C THR A 267 -3.76 -24.35 6.89
N THR A 268 -2.66 -24.33 6.14
CA THR A 268 -1.67 -25.41 6.14
C THR A 268 -1.04 -25.60 7.52
N ILE A 269 -0.66 -24.50 8.19
CA ILE A 269 -0.13 -24.54 9.57
C ILE A 269 -1.19 -25.08 10.55
N ALA A 270 -2.45 -24.65 10.42
CA ALA A 270 -3.54 -25.09 11.29
C ALA A 270 -3.81 -26.60 11.18
N TYR A 271 -3.82 -27.16 9.95
CA TYR A 271 -3.96 -28.60 9.75
C TYR A 271 -2.81 -29.39 10.36
N SER A 272 -1.56 -28.89 10.26
CA SER A 272 -0.42 -29.53 10.90
C SER A 272 -0.53 -29.55 12.42
N ILE A 273 -0.99 -28.46 13.04
CA ILE A 273 -1.20 -28.38 14.51
C ILE A 273 -2.33 -29.33 14.93
N LEU A 274 -3.44 -29.35 14.19
CA LEU A 274 -4.58 -30.24 14.46
C LEU A 274 -4.15 -31.71 14.41
N ALA A 275 -3.35 -32.10 13.41
CA ALA A 275 -2.82 -33.45 13.31
C ALA A 275 -1.95 -33.84 14.52
N ILE A 276 -1.06 -32.94 14.98
CA ILE A 276 -0.22 -33.17 16.16
C ILE A 276 -1.09 -33.32 17.42
N LEU A 277 -2.12 -32.48 17.60
CA LEU A 277 -3.04 -32.57 18.74
C LEU A 277 -3.80 -33.91 18.77
N ILE A 278 -4.24 -34.41 17.62
CA ILE A 278 -4.91 -35.72 17.51
C ILE A 278 -3.96 -36.85 17.94
N ILE A 279 -2.70 -36.84 17.47
CA ILE A 279 -1.70 -37.85 17.84
C ILE A 279 -1.43 -37.83 19.36
N VAL A 280 -1.27 -36.64 19.95
CA VAL A 280 -1.06 -36.49 21.40
C VAL A 280 -2.27 -36.99 22.19
N LEU A 281 -3.50 -36.71 21.73
CA LEU A 281 -4.73 -37.19 22.36
C LEU A 281 -4.81 -38.72 22.39
N ILE A 282 -4.49 -39.38 21.26
CA ILE A 282 -4.47 -40.85 21.16
C ILE A 282 -3.42 -41.43 22.13
N MET A 283 -2.22 -40.85 22.16
CA MET A 283 -1.14 -41.24 23.10
C MET A 283 -1.60 -41.16 24.56
N VAL A 284 -2.29 -40.08 24.94
CA VAL A 284 -2.81 -39.89 26.32
C VAL A 284 -3.89 -40.92 26.64
N ILE A 285 -4.82 -41.19 25.71
CA ILE A 285 -5.87 -42.20 25.91
C ILE A 285 -5.26 -43.58 26.12
N ILE A 286 -4.34 -43.99 25.24
CA ILE A 286 -3.63 -45.28 25.36
C ILE A 286 -2.86 -45.35 26.69
N TYR A 287 -2.15 -44.28 27.05
CA TYR A 287 -1.43 -44.20 28.32
C TYR A 287 -2.36 -44.35 29.53
N LEU A 288 -3.51 -43.69 29.53
CA LEU A 288 -4.50 -43.79 30.62
C LEU A 288 -5.07 -45.22 30.71
N ILE A 289 -5.36 -45.87 29.58
CA ILE A 289 -5.82 -47.26 29.56
C ILE A 289 -4.75 -48.20 30.13
N LEU A 290 -3.49 -48.06 29.70
CA LEU A 290 -2.37 -48.86 30.18
C LEU A 290 -2.10 -48.64 31.68
N ARG A 291 -2.16 -47.39 32.14
CA ARG A 291 -2.00 -47.01 33.55
C ARG A 291 -3.13 -47.58 34.40
N TYR A 292 -4.37 -47.49 33.92
CA TYR A 292 -5.52 -48.09 34.57
C TYR A 292 -5.38 -49.61 34.69
N ARG A 293 -4.98 -50.29 33.61
CA ARG A 293 -4.69 -51.73 33.63
C ARG A 293 -3.58 -52.09 34.63
N ARG A 294 -2.48 -51.34 34.68
CA ARG A 294 -1.38 -51.55 35.66
C ARG A 294 -1.87 -51.41 37.10
N LYS A 295 -2.61 -50.34 37.43
CA LYS A 295 -3.17 -50.15 38.78
C LYS A 295 -4.12 -51.28 39.18
N LYS A 296 -5.00 -51.73 38.27
CA LYS A 296 -5.90 -52.85 38.54
C LYS A 296 -5.13 -54.15 38.79
N LYS A 297 -4.05 -54.42 38.04
CA LYS A 297 -3.18 -55.59 38.24
C LYS A 297 -2.51 -55.56 39.63
N MET A 298 -2.04 -54.39 40.09
CA MET A 298 -1.41 -54.26 41.41
C MET A 298 -2.39 -54.41 42.58
N LYS A 299 -3.61 -53.86 42.47
CA LYS A 299 -4.66 -54.05 43.48
C LYS A 299 -5.03 -55.53 43.67
N LYS A 300 -5.14 -56.28 42.57
CA LYS A 300 -5.38 -57.73 42.63
C LYS A 300 -4.24 -58.45 43.37
N LYS A 301 -2.98 -58.13 43.07
CA LYS A 301 -1.82 -58.73 43.76
C LYS A 301 -1.83 -58.52 45.28
N LEU A 302 -2.18 -57.33 45.76
CA LEU A 302 -2.28 -57.02 47.19
C LEU A 302 -3.35 -57.85 47.92
N GLN A 303 -4.48 -58.14 47.26
CA GLN A 303 -5.53 -59.00 47.84
C GLN A 303 -5.06 -60.45 47.98
N TYR A 304 -4.31 -60.97 46.99
CA TYR A 304 -3.76 -62.32 47.08
C TYR A 304 -2.67 -62.48 48.16
N ILE A 305 -1.84 -61.46 48.39
CA ILE A 305 -0.83 -61.49 49.46
C ILE A 305 -1.51 -61.56 50.83
N LYS A 306 -2.56 -60.76 51.06
CA LYS A 306 -3.30 -60.78 52.33
C LYS A 306 -3.96 -62.13 52.65
N LEU A 307 -4.42 -62.86 51.64
CA LEU A 307 -5.05 -64.19 51.82
C LEU A 307 -4.05 -65.31 52.15
N LEU A 308 -2.74 -65.07 52.00
CA LEU A 308 -1.69 -66.06 52.28
C LEU A 308 -1.03 -65.86 53.64
N GLU A 309 -1.37 -64.77 54.34
CA GLU A 309 -0.78 -64.37 55.63
C GLU A 309 -1.73 -64.66 56.82
N GLU A 310 -2.98 -65.02 56.54
CA GLU A 310 -3.92 -65.71 57.45
C GLU A 310 -3.82 -67.23 57.28
#